data_AF-A0A447TNX2-F1
#
_entry.id   AF-A0A447TNX2-F1
#
_cell.length_a   1.000
_cell.length_b   1.000
_cell.length_c   1.000
_cell.angle_alpha   90.00
_cell.angle_beta   90.00
_cell.angle_gamma   90.00
#
_symmetry.space_group_name_H-M   'P 1'
#
loop_
_entity.id
_entity.type
_entity.pdbx_description
1 polymer ?
#
loop_
_entity_poly.entity_id
_entity_poly.type
_entity_poly.pdbx_seq_one_letter_code
_entity_poly.pdbx_strand_id
1 'polypeptide(L)'
;MTFRNAADLYLYPNTLVVVKASGKEVKEWLECSAGQFNQIDIHSNKPQSLINWDGFRTYNFDVIDGVNYQIDVSQPARYDGECQMVNPQAERIKKPDL
;
A
#
# COMPACT_ATOMS: atom_id res chain seq x y z
N MET A 1 11.06 -13.36 -24.08
CA MET A 1 11.48 -13.37 -22.66
C MET A 1 12.70 -14.28 -22.53
N THR A 2 13.88 -13.73 -22.25
CA THR A 2 15.08 -14.54 -21.93
C THR A 2 15.27 -14.63 -20.42
N PHE A 3 15.87 -15.71 -19.92
CA PHE A 3 16.12 -15.96 -18.47
C PHE A 3 16.75 -14.77 -17.73
N ARG A 4 17.56 -13.97 -18.42
CA ARG A 4 18.22 -12.78 -17.87
C ARG A 4 17.20 -11.70 -17.44
N ASN A 5 16.10 -11.53 -18.17
CA ASN A 5 15.06 -10.55 -17.85
C ASN A 5 14.23 -10.94 -16.62
N ALA A 6 14.12 -12.24 -16.31
CA ALA A 6 13.32 -12.71 -15.18
C ALA A 6 14.04 -12.51 -13.83
N ALA A 7 15.38 -12.61 -13.81
CA ALA A 7 16.18 -12.37 -12.61
C ALA A 7 16.27 -10.89 -12.23
N ASP A 8 16.23 -9.98 -13.21
CA ASP A 8 16.17 -8.53 -12.96
C ASP A 8 14.84 -8.08 -12.33
N LEU A 9 13.76 -8.85 -12.54
CA LEU A 9 12.43 -8.57 -12.02
C LEU A 9 12.24 -8.98 -10.55
N TYR A 10 13.03 -9.93 -10.04
CA TYR A 10 12.84 -10.45 -8.68
C TYR A 10 14.17 -10.86 -8.05
N LEU A 11 14.73 -9.94 -7.25
CA LEU A 11 16.09 -10.03 -6.72
C LEU A 11 16.24 -11.02 -5.55
N TYR A 12 15.12 -11.37 -4.89
CA TYR A 12 15.12 -12.14 -3.65
C TYR A 12 14.53 -13.54 -3.84
N PRO A 13 15.10 -14.58 -3.19
CA PRO A 13 14.59 -15.94 -3.29
C PRO A 13 13.34 -16.15 -2.41
N ASN A 14 12.27 -15.38 -2.65
CA ASN A 14 11.04 -15.49 -1.86
C ASN A 14 10.24 -16.73 -2.28
N THR A 15 9.58 -17.36 -1.30
CA THR A 15 8.69 -18.51 -1.51
C THR A 15 7.29 -18.02 -1.87
N LEU A 16 6.70 -18.55 -2.94
CA LEU A 16 5.30 -18.31 -3.26
C LEU A 16 4.38 -19.18 -2.39
N VAL A 17 3.38 -18.58 -1.76
CA VAL A 17 2.39 -19.25 -0.92
C VAL A 17 0.98 -18.79 -1.26
N VAL A 18 -0.02 -19.62 -0.93
CA VAL A 18 -1.44 -19.27 -1.02
C VAL A 18 -1.99 -19.13 0.38
N VAL A 19 -2.67 -18.02 0.65
CA VAL A 19 -3.32 -17.73 1.93
C VAL A 19 -4.81 -17.51 1.70
N LYS A 20 -5.65 -18.11 2.54
CA LYS A 20 -7.09 -17.80 2.57
C LYS A 20 -7.28 -16.54 3.43
N ALA A 21 -7.81 -15.49 2.82
CA ALA A 21 -8.12 -14.22 3.49
C ALA A 21 -9.57 -13.80 3.21
N SER A 22 -10.18 -13.12 4.17
CA SER A 22 -11.44 -12.42 4.05
C SER A 22 -11.25 -11.06 3.37
N GLY A 23 -12.34 -10.47 2.84
CA GLY A 23 -12.28 -9.10 2.31
C GLY A 23 -11.79 -8.08 3.36
N LYS A 24 -12.15 -8.24 4.63
CA LYS A 24 -11.62 -7.39 5.69
C LYS A 24 -10.09 -7.46 5.78
N GLU A 25 -9.52 -8.66 5.75
CA GLU A 25 -8.07 -8.85 5.83
C GLU A 25 -7.36 -8.29 4.60
N VAL A 26 -7.93 -8.46 3.40
CA VAL A 26 -7.42 -7.84 2.17
C VAL A 26 -7.47 -6.31 2.27
N LYS A 27 -8.54 -5.73 2.81
CA LYS A 27 -8.64 -4.29 3.03
C LYS A 27 -7.57 -3.79 4.00
N GLU A 28 -7.37 -4.47 5.13
CA GLU A 28 -6.33 -4.08 6.11
C GLU A 28 -4.92 -4.21 5.51
N TRP A 29 -4.65 -5.21 4.65
CA TRP A 29 -3.40 -5.29 3.90
C TRP A 29 -3.21 -4.05 3.01
N LEU A 30 -4.22 -3.70 2.21
CA LEU A 30 -4.15 -2.52 1.34
C LEU A 30 -4.00 -1.22 2.14
N GLU A 31 -4.62 -1.10 3.32
CA GLU A 31 -4.42 0.04 4.23
C GLU A 31 -2.98 0.14 4.73
N CYS A 32 -2.36 -1.00 5.06
CA CYS A 32 -0.94 -1.07 5.40
C CYS A 32 -0.05 -0.63 4.23
N SER A 33 -0.27 -1.17 3.03
CA SER A 33 0.49 -0.79 1.83
C SER A 33 0.30 0.70 1.49
N ALA A 34 -0.88 1.27 1.73
CA ALA A 34 -1.14 2.69 1.53
C ALA A 34 -0.33 3.64 2.44
N GLY A 35 0.42 3.11 3.41
CA GLY A 35 1.44 3.84 4.18
C GLY A 35 2.57 4.40 3.31
N GLN A 36 2.73 3.91 2.07
CA GLN A 36 3.63 4.45 1.06
C GLN A 36 3.39 5.93 0.75
N PHE A 37 2.16 6.43 0.96
CA PHE A 37 1.76 7.77 0.56
C PHE A 37 1.68 8.72 1.75
N ASN A 38 2.19 9.94 1.57
CA ASN A 38 1.94 11.04 2.50
C ASN A 38 0.46 11.44 2.48
N GLN A 39 -0.02 12.01 3.59
CA GLN A 39 -1.31 12.69 3.59
C GLN A 39 -1.20 13.98 2.78
N ILE A 40 -2.14 14.20 1.86
CA ILE A 40 -2.21 15.38 1.01
C ILE A 40 -3.24 16.36 1.58
N ASP A 41 -2.79 17.58 1.87
CA ASP A 41 -3.66 18.71 2.21
C ASP A 41 -4.27 19.27 0.93
N ILE A 42 -5.58 19.05 0.74
CA ILE A 42 -6.34 19.51 -0.42
C ILE A 42 -6.62 21.02 -0.41
N HIS A 43 -6.35 21.71 0.71
CA HIS A 43 -6.54 23.16 0.83
C HIS A 43 -5.24 23.94 0.58
N SER A 44 -4.11 23.24 0.43
CA SER A 44 -2.81 23.83 0.16
C SER A 44 -2.46 23.74 -1.33
N ASN A 45 -2.10 24.88 -1.91
CA ASN A 45 -1.54 24.96 -3.27
C ASN A 45 -0.01 24.80 -3.30
N LYS A 46 0.62 24.54 -2.16
CA LYS A 46 2.07 24.33 -2.11
C LYS A 46 2.40 22.93 -2.66
N PRO A 47 3.59 22.74 -3.26
CA PRO A 47 4.07 21.41 -3.60
C PRO A 47 4.09 20.47 -2.39
N GLN A 48 3.59 19.25 -2.57
CA GLN A 48 3.55 18.20 -1.55
C GLN A 48 4.13 16.92 -2.15
N SER A 49 5.07 16.27 -1.45
CA SER A 49 5.59 14.98 -1.90
C SER A 49 4.52 13.92 -1.69
N LEU A 50 4.14 13.20 -2.74
CA LEU A 50 3.18 12.09 -2.63
C LEU A 50 3.78 10.89 -1.90
N ILE A 51 5.07 10.61 -2.14
CA ILE A 51 5.74 9.41 -1.64
C ILE A 51 6.40 9.69 -0.30
N ASN A 52 6.12 8.82 0.68
CA ASN A 52 6.75 8.78 1.99
C ASN A 52 8.08 8.02 1.94
N TRP A 53 9.14 8.68 1.47
CA TRP A 53 10.47 8.07 1.37
C TRP A 53 11.14 7.82 2.72
N ASP A 54 10.84 8.63 3.72
CA ASP A 54 11.50 8.58 5.03
C ASP A 54 10.89 7.54 5.97
N GLY A 55 9.57 7.34 5.86
CA GLY A 55 8.80 6.52 6.79
C GLY A 55 8.26 5.22 6.21
N PHE A 56 8.49 4.91 4.93
CA PHE A 56 7.97 3.69 4.30
C PHE A 56 8.99 3.04 3.35
N ARG A 57 9.28 1.76 3.60
CA ARG A 57 10.15 0.95 2.73
C ARG A 57 9.35 0.53 1.49
N THR A 58 9.76 1.00 0.32
CA THR A 58 8.96 0.86 -0.92
C THR A 58 8.66 -0.58 -1.36
N TYR A 59 9.50 -1.53 -0.97
CA TYR A 59 9.26 -2.95 -1.23
C TYR A 59 8.12 -3.57 -0.38
N ASN A 60 7.58 -2.83 0.62
CA ASN A 60 6.39 -3.22 1.38
C ASN A 60 5.09 -2.67 0.76
N PHE A 61 5.18 -1.95 -0.37
CA PHE A 61 4.00 -1.52 -1.11
C PHE A 61 3.54 -2.64 -2.03
N ASP A 62 2.40 -3.23 -1.70
CA ASP A 62 1.80 -4.30 -2.49
C ASP A 62 0.64 -3.78 -3.35
N VAL A 63 0.51 -4.39 -4.53
CA VAL A 63 -0.65 -4.28 -5.40
C VAL A 63 -1.28 -5.65 -5.49
N ILE A 64 -2.58 -5.73 -5.21
CA ILE A 64 -3.34 -6.98 -5.28
C ILE A 64 -4.14 -6.97 -6.59
N ASP A 65 -3.83 -7.90 -7.48
CA ASP A 65 -4.59 -8.11 -8.71
C ASP A 65 -5.95 -8.78 -8.40
N GLY A 66 -6.96 -8.46 -9.20
CA GLY A 66 -8.32 -8.99 -9.06
C GLY A 66 -9.24 -8.24 -8.10
N VAL A 67 -8.78 -7.14 -7.48
CA VAL A 67 -9.61 -6.25 -6.64
C VAL A 67 -9.58 -4.83 -7.17
N ASN A 68 -10.73 -4.16 -7.20
CA ASN A 68 -10.81 -2.73 -7.53
C ASN A 68 -10.84 -1.92 -6.25
N TYR A 69 -10.03 -0.86 -6.16
CA TYR A 69 -10.03 0.04 -5.02
C TYR A 69 -9.49 1.43 -5.39
N GLN A 70 -9.72 2.40 -4.50
CA GLN A 70 -9.13 3.74 -4.57
C GLN A 70 -8.40 4.04 -3.27
N ILE A 71 -7.28 4.74 -3.34
CA ILE A 71 -6.54 5.23 -2.17
C ILE A 71 -6.83 6.72 -2.01
N ASP A 72 -7.58 7.09 -0.97
CA ASP A 72 -7.80 8.48 -0.59
C ASP A 72 -6.64 9.02 0.25
N VAL A 73 -5.68 9.65 -0.42
CA VAL A 73 -4.50 10.24 0.22
C VAL A 73 -4.80 11.52 1.01
N SER A 74 -6.02 12.06 0.96
CA SER A 74 -6.39 13.21 1.81
C SER A 74 -6.60 12.82 3.28
N GLN A 75 -6.87 11.54 3.53
CA GLN A 75 -7.04 10.99 4.88
C GLN A 75 -5.69 10.63 5.51
N PRO A 76 -5.57 10.68 6.85
CA PRO A 76 -4.39 10.16 7.53
C PRO A 76 -4.20 8.66 7.23
N ALA A 77 -2.96 8.18 7.28
CA ALA A 77 -2.69 6.75 7.11
C ALA A 77 -3.19 5.98 8.34
N ARG A 78 -3.88 4.85 8.14
CA ARG A 78 -4.35 3.99 9.23
C ARG A 78 -3.18 3.34 9.98
N TYR A 79 -2.15 2.95 9.24
CA TYR A 79 -0.94 2.28 9.71
C TYR A 79 0.33 3.10 9.44
N ASP A 80 1.38 2.84 10.20
CA ASP A 80 2.74 3.31 9.92
C ASP A 80 3.50 2.39 8.94
N GLY A 81 4.79 2.68 8.69
CA GLY A 81 5.63 1.92 7.75
C GLY A 81 5.99 0.50 8.19
N GLU A 82 5.68 0.12 9.42
CA GLU A 82 5.86 -1.22 9.98
C GLU A 82 4.49 -1.88 10.26
N CYS A 83 3.44 -1.38 9.59
CA CYS A 83 2.07 -1.87 9.68
C CYS A 83 1.48 -1.82 11.11
N GLN A 84 1.93 -0.89 11.95
CA GLN A 84 1.36 -0.67 13.28
C GLN A 84 0.23 0.36 13.19
N MET A 85 -0.90 0.08 13.86
CA MET A 85 -2.08 0.94 13.79
C MET A 85 -1.82 2.25 14.54
N VAL A 86 -1.92 3.37 13.83
CA VAL A 86 -1.69 4.73 14.37
C VAL A 86 -2.94 5.61 14.29
N ASN A 87 -3.84 5.35 13.35
CA ASN A 87 -5.11 6.07 13.22
C ASN A 87 -6.30 5.09 13.07
N PRO A 88 -6.87 4.59 14.18
CA PRO A 88 -7.89 3.52 14.16
C PRO A 88 -9.18 3.87 13.40
N GLN A 89 -9.49 5.16 13.29
CA GLN A 89 -10.66 5.69 12.59
C GLN A 89 -10.36 6.06 11.14
N ALA A 90 -9.09 6.06 10.73
CA ALA A 90 -8.71 6.35 9.36
C ALA A 90 -8.97 5.17 8.44
N GLU A 91 -9.31 5.51 7.20
CA GLU A 91 -9.60 4.54 6.16
C GLU A 91 -9.33 5.17 4.80
N ARG A 92 -8.24 4.80 4.16
CA ARG A 92 -7.85 5.29 2.83
C ARG A 92 -8.41 4.44 1.70
N ILE A 93 -8.63 3.15 1.93
CA ILE A 93 -9.08 2.21 0.91
C ILE A 93 -10.59 2.33 0.73
N LYS A 94 -10.99 2.92 -0.40
CA LYS A 94 -12.39 3.14 -0.80
C LYS A 94 -12.81 2.23 -1.93
N LYS A 95 -14.12 1.94 -1.99
CA LYS A 95 -14.79 1.09 -2.99
C LYS A 95 -14.07 -0.25 -3.22
N PRO A 96 -13.76 -1.02 -2.17
CA PRO A 96 -13.10 -2.29 -2.40
C PRO A 96 -14.17 -3.28 -2.88
N ASP A 97 -14.16 -3.62 -4.17
CA ASP A 97 -14.99 -4.69 -4.74
C ASP A 97 -14.37 -6.04 -4.32
N LEU A 98 -14.54 -6.40 -3.04
CA LEU A 98 -13.94 -7.59 -2.38
C LEU A 98 -14.92 -8.75 -2.23
#